data_AF-A0AAU3ETF7-F1
#
_entry.id   AF-A0AAU3ETF7-F1
#
_cell.length_a   1.000
_cell.length_b   1.000
_cell.length_c   1.000
_cell.angle_alpha   90.00
_cell.angle_beta   90.00
_cell.angle_gamma   90.00
#
_symmetry.space_group_name_H-M   'P 1'
#
loop_
_entity.id
_entity.type
_entity.pdbx_description
1 polymer ?
#
loop_
_entity_poly.entity_id
_entity_poly.type
_entity_poly.pdbx_seq_one_letter_code
_entity_poly.pdbx_strand_id
1 'polypeptide(L)'
;MNGTDYYYPAAALGIAFAAKVPALRHGWRNPLVRSVCALILMAGAGFFFAAPPTITVVNRVIGIPNVSAPLVYAILCAFSCASLVLLVNWRGGPTERIRRTVRVWIAGYSVVIVALFVLFALGDAPEERLRDLDTHYATTPYIREMILVYLAGHTVSAVMVTALCWRWSRKVTRWLRAGLVVLVVGFLLNLGFGIAKFIAVIARWTGNNLDVWSTSIAPPVASAGALLTTVGFLLPLMAPRLSETWDAWRAYRWLGPLWRELRATSSGSTVSLRLSRWSSLDLRVTHREAAIYDMLLVLAPYFDTTARVRAYDAALERGKSAEDAEVIAVAAMVAATLHAGLRQEPHPHETASDTSGPGLSAAIGSGRRHLARVSRAFATSPVVAAARRPAASPEGLSV
;
A
#
# COMPACT_ATOMS: atom_id res chain seq x y z
N MET A 1 -24.56 -17.88 -14.03
CA MET A 1 -23.34 -17.05 -14.20
C MET A 1 -22.49 -17.67 -15.28
N ASN A 2 -22.23 -16.97 -16.40
CA ASN A 2 -21.59 -17.53 -17.60
C ASN A 2 -20.07 -17.77 -17.44
N GLY A 3 -19.50 -17.56 -16.25
CA GLY A 3 -18.08 -17.76 -15.98
C GLY A 3 -17.17 -16.66 -16.55
N THR A 4 -17.75 -15.63 -17.17
CA THR A 4 -17.04 -14.45 -17.70
C THR A 4 -16.47 -13.56 -16.61
N ASP A 5 -17.00 -13.64 -15.39
CA ASP A 5 -16.57 -12.83 -14.25
C ASP A 5 -15.12 -13.12 -13.84
N TYR A 6 -14.58 -14.28 -14.23
CA TYR A 6 -13.18 -14.66 -14.03
C TYR A 6 -12.20 -13.80 -14.84
N TYR A 7 -12.66 -13.19 -15.94
CA TYR A 7 -11.78 -12.37 -16.77
C TYR A 7 -11.49 -11.00 -16.18
N TYR A 8 -12.37 -10.44 -15.34
CA TYR A 8 -12.11 -9.15 -14.67
C TYR A 8 -10.85 -9.19 -13.79
N PRO A 9 -10.70 -10.13 -12.83
CA PRO A 9 -9.47 -10.24 -12.06
C PRO A 9 -8.28 -10.66 -12.93
N ALA A 10 -8.47 -11.52 -13.94
CA ALA A 10 -7.40 -11.90 -14.87
C ALA A 10 -6.83 -10.68 -15.62
N ALA A 11 -7.70 -9.82 -16.15
CA ALA A 11 -7.30 -8.60 -16.85
C ALA A 11 -6.62 -7.60 -15.90
N ALA A 12 -7.17 -7.39 -14.70
CA ALA A 12 -6.56 -6.51 -13.70
C ALA A 12 -5.14 -6.98 -13.31
N LEU A 13 -4.96 -8.29 -13.11
CA LEU A 13 -3.65 -8.89 -12.82
C LEU A 13 -2.71 -8.84 -14.02
N GLY A 14 -3.22 -9.01 -15.24
CA GLY A 14 -2.46 -8.84 -16.48
C GLY A 14 -1.92 -7.41 -16.64
N ILE A 15 -2.76 -6.41 -16.36
CA ILE A 15 -2.36 -4.99 -16.37
C ILE A 15 -1.31 -4.73 -15.27
N ALA A 16 -1.53 -5.24 -14.06
CA ALA A 16 -0.57 -5.11 -12.96
C ALA A 16 0.78 -5.78 -13.28
N PHE A 17 0.77 -6.93 -13.95
CA PHE A 17 1.97 -7.60 -14.44
C PHE A 17 2.67 -6.75 -15.51
N ALA A 18 1.94 -6.27 -16.52
CA ALA A 18 2.47 -5.41 -17.58
C ALA A 18 3.15 -4.15 -17.01
N ALA A 19 2.52 -3.50 -16.04
CA ALA A 19 3.09 -2.34 -15.33
C ALA A 19 4.39 -2.68 -14.56
N LYS A 20 4.59 -3.94 -14.17
CA LYS A 20 5.79 -4.43 -13.48
C LYS A 20 6.85 -5.03 -14.41
N VAL A 21 6.55 -5.26 -15.69
CA VAL A 21 7.52 -5.76 -16.69
C VAL A 21 8.79 -4.90 -16.77
N PRO A 22 8.73 -3.55 -16.75
CA PRO A 22 9.95 -2.74 -16.72
C PRO A 22 10.78 -2.99 -15.47
N ALA A 23 10.16 -3.12 -14.31
CA ALA A 23 10.85 -3.42 -13.05
C ALA A 23 11.47 -4.83 -13.07
N LEU A 24 10.83 -5.80 -13.73
CA LEU A 24 11.39 -7.14 -13.95
C LEU A 24 12.61 -7.09 -14.87
N ARG A 25 12.56 -6.31 -15.96
CA ARG A 25 13.69 -6.14 -16.89
C ARG A 25 14.91 -5.50 -16.21
N HIS A 26 14.72 -4.43 -15.45
CA HIS A 26 15.81 -3.73 -14.77
C HIS A 26 16.28 -4.45 -13.49
N GLY A 27 15.39 -5.21 -12.85
CA GLY A 27 15.61 -5.81 -11.54
C GLY A 27 15.63 -7.34 -11.52
N TRP A 28 15.79 -8.03 -12.66
CA TRP A 28 15.68 -9.49 -12.76
C TRP A 28 16.55 -10.22 -11.75
N ARG A 29 17.75 -9.70 -11.45
CA ARG A 29 18.67 -10.31 -10.48
C ARG A 29 18.08 -10.37 -9.07
N ASN A 30 17.14 -9.49 -8.72
CA ASN A 30 16.47 -9.49 -7.43
C ASN A 30 15.45 -10.64 -7.32
N PRO A 31 15.64 -11.61 -6.40
CA PRO A 31 14.74 -12.75 -6.24
C PRO A 31 13.32 -12.36 -5.77
N LEU A 32 13.17 -11.23 -5.06
CA LEU A 32 11.85 -10.74 -4.65
C LEU A 32 11.03 -10.27 -5.85
N VAL A 33 11.64 -9.51 -6.77
CA VAL A 33 10.96 -9.03 -7.99
C VAL A 33 10.48 -10.21 -8.83
N ARG A 34 11.33 -11.24 -9.01
CA ARG A 34 10.96 -12.47 -9.72
C ARG A 34 9.78 -13.18 -9.07
N SER A 35 9.82 -13.36 -7.75
CA SER A 35 8.77 -14.08 -7.01
C SER A 35 7.43 -13.35 -7.08
N VAL A 36 7.44 -12.02 -7.00
CA VAL A 36 6.22 -11.19 -7.13
C VAL A 36 5.65 -11.25 -8.54
N CYS A 37 6.48 -11.12 -9.56
CA CYS A 37 6.05 -11.23 -10.95
C CYS A 37 5.48 -12.63 -11.24
N ALA A 38 6.13 -13.69 -10.75
CA ALA A 38 5.62 -15.05 -10.85
C ALA A 38 4.26 -15.19 -10.16
N LEU A 39 4.10 -14.61 -8.96
CA LEU A 39 2.85 -14.69 -8.21
C LEU A 39 1.69 -13.99 -8.95
N ILE A 40 1.91 -12.77 -9.46
CA ILE A 40 0.90 -12.02 -10.22
C ILE A 40 0.54 -12.78 -11.51
N LEU A 41 1.54 -13.30 -12.21
CA LEU A 41 1.35 -14.07 -13.44
C LEU A 41 0.55 -15.35 -13.18
N MET A 42 0.92 -16.14 -12.17
CA MET A 42 0.23 -17.39 -11.85
C MET A 42 -1.19 -17.14 -11.31
N ALA A 43 -1.41 -16.07 -10.55
CA ALA A 43 -2.75 -15.68 -10.13
C ALA A 43 -3.64 -15.31 -11.34
N GLY A 44 -3.12 -14.46 -12.26
CA GLY A 44 -3.83 -14.07 -13.47
C GLY A 44 -4.11 -15.27 -14.39
N ALA A 45 -3.12 -16.13 -14.58
CA ALA A 45 -3.28 -17.38 -15.32
C ALA A 45 -4.31 -18.29 -14.66
N GLY A 46 -4.32 -18.42 -13.33
CA GLY A 46 -5.29 -19.22 -12.60
C GLY A 46 -6.73 -18.78 -12.88
N PHE A 47 -7.01 -17.48 -12.82
CA PHE A 47 -8.32 -16.94 -13.18
C PHE A 47 -8.67 -17.16 -14.65
N PHE A 48 -7.73 -16.94 -15.57
CA PHE A 48 -7.95 -17.08 -17.00
C PHE A 48 -8.25 -18.54 -17.40
N PHE A 49 -7.43 -19.48 -16.94
CA PHE A 49 -7.56 -20.90 -17.28
C PHE A 49 -8.65 -21.63 -16.50
N ALA A 50 -9.03 -21.14 -15.31
CA ALA A 50 -10.17 -21.68 -14.56
C ALA A 50 -11.53 -21.17 -15.05
N ALA A 51 -11.57 -20.20 -15.98
CA ALA A 51 -12.82 -19.71 -16.54
C ALA A 51 -13.48 -20.80 -17.40
N PRO A 52 -14.76 -21.16 -17.16
CA PRO A 52 -15.46 -22.21 -17.93
C PRO A 52 -15.37 -22.06 -19.46
N PRO A 53 -15.43 -20.84 -20.04
CA PRO A 53 -15.22 -20.66 -21.47
C PRO A 53 -13.81 -21.07 -21.93
N THR A 54 -12.77 -20.71 -21.16
CA THR A 54 -11.38 -21.10 -21.46
C THR A 54 -11.20 -22.61 -21.35
N ILE A 55 -11.77 -23.23 -20.30
CA ILE A 55 -11.72 -24.69 -20.11
C ILE A 55 -12.27 -25.41 -21.33
N THR A 56 -13.43 -24.97 -21.84
CA THR A 56 -14.07 -25.55 -23.02
C THR A 56 -13.19 -25.44 -24.26
N VAL A 57 -12.56 -24.28 -24.46
CA VAL A 57 -11.65 -24.04 -25.60
C VAL A 57 -10.40 -24.92 -25.49
N VAL A 58 -9.78 -24.98 -24.32
CA VAL A 58 -8.56 -25.77 -24.10
C VAL A 58 -8.83 -27.26 -24.30
N ASN A 59 -9.92 -27.79 -23.72
CA ASN A 59 -10.32 -29.18 -23.91
C ASN A 59 -10.56 -29.51 -25.39
N ARG A 60 -11.24 -28.61 -26.12
CA ARG A 60 -11.50 -28.77 -27.56
C ARG A 60 -10.24 -28.73 -28.42
N VAL A 61 -9.33 -27.79 -28.16
CA VAL A 61 -8.10 -27.62 -28.94
C VAL A 61 -7.15 -28.81 -28.75
N ILE A 62 -7.05 -29.32 -27.53
CA ILE A 62 -6.21 -30.49 -27.22
C ILE A 62 -6.91 -31.79 -27.65
N GLY A 63 -8.25 -31.80 -27.69
CA GLY A 63 -9.04 -32.97 -28.05
C GLY A 63 -9.19 -34.00 -26.92
N ILE A 64 -8.80 -33.65 -25.70
CA ILE A 64 -8.89 -34.50 -24.51
C ILE A 64 -9.87 -33.84 -23.53
N PRO A 65 -11.01 -34.50 -23.20
CA PRO A 65 -11.93 -34.00 -22.19
C PRO A 65 -11.21 -33.75 -20.86
N ASN A 66 -11.55 -32.68 -20.15
CA ASN A 66 -11.04 -32.36 -18.81
C ASN A 66 -9.54 -32.09 -18.69
N VAL A 67 -8.76 -32.03 -19.77
CA VAL A 67 -7.31 -31.75 -19.71
C VAL A 67 -6.97 -30.37 -19.10
N SER A 68 -7.94 -29.45 -19.09
CA SER A 68 -7.82 -28.19 -18.38
C SER A 68 -7.67 -28.35 -16.85
N ALA A 69 -8.16 -29.45 -16.27
CA ALA A 69 -8.09 -29.69 -14.83
C ALA A 69 -6.64 -29.81 -14.30
N PRO A 70 -5.79 -30.74 -14.80
CA PRO A 70 -4.40 -30.80 -14.38
C PRO A 70 -3.63 -29.50 -14.70
N LEU A 71 -3.98 -28.80 -15.79
CA LEU A 71 -3.40 -27.49 -16.12
C LEU A 71 -3.71 -26.43 -15.05
N VAL A 72 -4.99 -26.28 -14.69
CA VAL A 72 -5.41 -25.31 -13.64
C VAL A 72 -4.79 -25.68 -12.30
N TYR A 73 -4.81 -26.96 -11.91
CA TYR A 73 -4.18 -27.41 -10.67
C TYR A 73 -2.67 -27.14 -10.67
N ALA A 74 -1.97 -27.36 -11.78
CA ALA A 74 -0.55 -27.05 -11.90
C ALA A 74 -0.27 -25.55 -11.73
N ILE A 75 -1.09 -24.67 -12.31
CA ILE A 75 -0.99 -23.21 -12.14
C ILE A 75 -1.19 -22.82 -10.66
N LEU A 76 -2.18 -23.41 -9.99
CA LEU A 76 -2.45 -23.15 -8.57
C LEU A 76 -1.31 -23.66 -7.67
N CYS A 77 -0.74 -24.83 -7.98
CA CYS A 77 0.47 -25.34 -7.33
C CYS A 77 1.69 -24.41 -7.56
N ALA A 78 1.86 -23.89 -8.76
CA ALA A 78 2.91 -22.92 -9.06
C ALA A 78 2.70 -21.59 -8.31
N PHE A 79 1.46 -21.12 -8.18
CA PHE A 79 1.10 -19.97 -7.35
C PHE A 79 1.42 -20.21 -5.86
N SER A 80 1.06 -21.37 -5.33
CA SER A 80 1.41 -21.81 -3.97
C SER A 80 2.92 -21.82 -3.74
N CYS A 81 3.69 -22.39 -4.67
CA CYS A 81 5.14 -22.38 -4.62
C CYS A 81 5.71 -20.95 -4.67
N ALA A 82 5.23 -20.11 -5.59
CA ALA A 82 5.66 -18.72 -5.72
C ALA A 82 5.39 -17.91 -4.44
N SER A 83 4.26 -18.17 -3.77
CA SER A 83 3.92 -17.56 -2.48
C SER A 83 4.90 -17.94 -1.38
N LEU A 84 5.26 -19.22 -1.27
CA LEU A 84 6.25 -19.70 -0.30
C LEU A 84 7.66 -19.16 -0.60
N VAL A 85 8.07 -19.17 -1.86
CA VAL A 85 9.36 -18.63 -2.31
C VAL A 85 9.46 -17.14 -2.02
N LEU A 86 8.40 -16.37 -2.31
CA LEU A 86 8.33 -14.96 -1.98
C LEU A 86 8.52 -14.75 -0.47
N LEU A 87 7.80 -15.50 0.35
CA LEU A 87 7.85 -15.39 1.80
C LEU A 87 9.23 -15.73 2.37
N VAL A 88 9.89 -16.77 1.85
CA VAL A 88 11.25 -17.16 2.25
C VAL A 88 12.26 -16.07 1.87
N ASN A 89 12.18 -15.52 0.66
CA ASN A 89 13.05 -14.41 0.25
C ASN A 89 12.76 -13.14 1.06
N TRP A 90 11.50 -12.91 1.43
CA TRP A 90 11.10 -11.73 2.18
C TRP A 90 11.53 -11.78 3.65
N ARG A 91 11.53 -12.96 4.26
CA ARG A 91 12.07 -13.17 5.63
C ARG A 91 13.51 -12.66 5.77
N GLY A 92 14.30 -12.78 4.71
CA GLY A 92 15.74 -12.57 4.76
C GLY A 92 16.47 -13.63 5.59
N GLY A 93 17.79 -13.50 5.68
CA GLY A 93 18.68 -14.47 6.34
C GLY A 93 19.85 -14.91 5.45
N PRO A 94 20.64 -15.91 5.89
CA PRO A 94 21.79 -16.39 5.15
C PRO A 94 21.40 -16.85 3.74
N THR A 95 22.02 -16.27 2.71
CA THR A 95 21.67 -16.48 1.30
C THR A 95 21.67 -17.96 0.91
N GLU A 96 22.59 -18.75 1.45
CA GLU A 96 22.69 -20.18 1.13
C GLU A 96 21.48 -20.97 1.66
N ARG A 97 21.03 -20.68 2.88
CA ARG A 97 19.83 -21.30 3.45
C ARG A 97 18.58 -20.93 2.64
N ILE A 98 18.44 -19.66 2.26
CA ILE A 98 17.34 -19.19 1.41
C ILE A 98 17.34 -19.94 0.08
N ARG A 99 18.48 -20.00 -0.61
CA ARG A 99 18.61 -20.69 -1.90
C ARG A 99 18.26 -22.18 -1.79
N ARG A 100 18.77 -22.86 -0.76
CA ARG A 100 18.46 -24.28 -0.52
C ARG A 100 16.97 -24.48 -0.28
N THR A 101 16.35 -23.70 0.60
CA THR A 101 14.91 -23.79 0.88
C THR A 101 14.08 -23.51 -0.36
N VAL A 102 14.42 -22.47 -1.15
CA VAL A 102 13.74 -22.16 -2.42
C VAL A 102 13.85 -23.32 -3.41
N ARG A 103 15.03 -23.92 -3.58
CA ARG A 103 15.21 -25.09 -4.46
C ARG A 103 14.38 -26.28 -4.01
N VAL A 104 14.32 -26.55 -2.70
CA VAL A 104 13.51 -27.65 -2.14
C VAL A 104 12.02 -27.42 -2.43
N TRP A 105 11.51 -26.21 -2.23
CA TRP A 105 10.11 -25.89 -2.56
C TRP A 105 9.82 -26.04 -4.04
N ILE A 106 10.69 -25.49 -4.91
CA ILE A 106 10.52 -25.60 -6.37
C ILE A 106 10.56 -27.06 -6.80
N ALA A 107 11.51 -27.85 -6.30
CA ALA A 107 11.61 -29.27 -6.61
C ALA A 107 10.36 -30.03 -6.14
N GLY A 108 9.92 -29.82 -4.90
CA GLY A 108 8.73 -30.46 -4.35
C GLY A 108 7.46 -30.14 -5.15
N TYR A 109 7.23 -28.88 -5.48
CA TYR A 109 6.08 -28.49 -6.30
C TYR A 109 6.21 -28.94 -7.75
N SER A 110 7.42 -29.05 -8.30
CA SER A 110 7.63 -29.62 -9.63
C SER A 110 7.24 -31.09 -9.67
N VAL A 111 7.60 -31.86 -8.64
CA VAL A 111 7.17 -33.27 -8.49
C VAL A 111 5.66 -33.37 -8.38
N VAL A 112 5.03 -32.50 -7.58
CA VAL A 112 3.55 -32.44 -7.49
C VAL A 112 2.93 -32.17 -8.86
N ILE A 113 3.42 -31.17 -9.59
CA ILE A 113 2.90 -30.82 -10.92
C ILE A 113 3.03 -32.01 -11.89
N VAL A 114 4.19 -32.66 -11.93
CA VAL A 114 4.39 -33.86 -12.77
C VAL A 114 3.41 -34.96 -12.36
N ALA A 115 3.24 -35.20 -11.06
CA ALA A 115 2.29 -36.20 -10.56
C ALA A 115 0.85 -35.89 -10.99
N LEU A 116 0.42 -34.63 -11.01
CA LEU A 116 -0.92 -34.26 -11.48
C LEU A 116 -1.16 -34.68 -12.94
N PHE A 117 -0.20 -34.42 -13.83
CA PHE A 117 -0.31 -34.82 -15.24
C PHE A 117 -0.23 -36.33 -15.42
N VAL A 118 0.65 -37.02 -14.68
CA VAL A 118 0.76 -38.48 -14.72
C VAL A 118 -0.53 -39.15 -14.24
N LEU A 119 -1.08 -38.70 -13.10
CA LEU A 119 -2.33 -39.24 -12.56
C LEU A 119 -3.51 -38.98 -13.49
N PHE A 120 -3.57 -37.81 -14.13
CA PHE A 120 -4.58 -37.54 -15.15
C PHE A 120 -4.45 -38.47 -16.35
N ALA A 121 -3.23 -38.71 -16.85
CA ALA A 121 -3.00 -39.60 -17.99
C ALA A 121 -3.31 -41.08 -17.70
N LEU A 122 -3.19 -41.51 -16.43
CA LEU A 122 -3.54 -42.86 -16.00
C LEU A 122 -5.03 -43.03 -15.67
N GLY A 123 -5.72 -41.93 -15.39
CA GLY A 123 -7.14 -41.93 -15.02
C GLY A 123 -8.07 -41.87 -16.22
N ASP A 124 -9.29 -42.38 -16.04
CA ASP A 124 -10.34 -42.34 -17.07
C ASP A 124 -11.38 -41.27 -16.73
N ALA A 125 -11.42 -40.19 -17.53
CA ALA A 125 -12.32 -39.05 -17.32
C ALA A 125 -13.01 -38.59 -18.63
N PRO A 126 -13.86 -39.44 -19.25
CA PRO A 126 -14.38 -39.21 -20.59
C PRO A 126 -15.50 -38.16 -20.66
N GLU A 127 -16.24 -37.94 -19.58
CA GLU A 127 -17.33 -36.96 -19.50
C GLU A 127 -16.78 -35.59 -19.14
N GLU A 128 -16.96 -34.59 -20.00
CA GLU A 128 -16.47 -33.24 -19.74
C GLU A 128 -17.22 -32.58 -18.57
N ARG A 129 -16.50 -32.23 -17.50
CA ARG A 129 -17.03 -31.55 -16.31
C ARG A 129 -16.30 -30.22 -16.11
N LEU A 130 -17.00 -29.11 -16.38
CA LEU A 130 -16.42 -27.76 -16.32
C LEU A 130 -16.35 -27.16 -14.90
N ARG A 131 -17.15 -27.66 -13.95
CA ARG A 131 -17.31 -27.02 -12.62
C ARG A 131 -17.22 -27.97 -11.44
N ASP A 132 -17.59 -29.23 -11.65
CA ASP A 132 -17.79 -30.22 -10.60
C ASP A 132 -16.97 -31.49 -10.83
N LEU A 133 -15.90 -31.40 -11.63
CA LEU A 133 -14.95 -32.49 -11.84
C LEU A 133 -14.49 -33.12 -10.51
N ASP A 134 -14.16 -32.27 -9.53
CA ASP A 134 -13.68 -32.69 -8.21
C ASP A 134 -14.68 -33.57 -7.45
N THR A 135 -15.99 -33.40 -7.65
CA THR A 135 -17.02 -34.19 -6.97
C THR A 135 -17.53 -35.34 -7.83
N HIS A 136 -17.64 -35.15 -9.14
CA HIS A 136 -18.05 -36.19 -10.08
C HIS A 136 -17.03 -37.34 -10.13
N TYR A 137 -15.73 -37.03 -10.26
CA TYR A 137 -14.65 -38.01 -10.36
C TYR A 137 -14.00 -38.36 -9.00
N ALA A 138 -14.68 -38.04 -7.89
CA ALA A 138 -14.16 -38.26 -6.54
C ALA A 138 -13.86 -39.75 -6.24
N THR A 139 -14.54 -40.69 -6.89
CA THR A 139 -14.35 -42.14 -6.69
C THR A 139 -13.54 -42.80 -7.80
N THR A 140 -13.17 -42.06 -8.84
CA THR A 140 -12.45 -42.59 -10.00
C THR A 140 -10.97 -42.74 -9.70
N PRO A 141 -10.38 -43.94 -9.87
CA PRO A 141 -8.95 -44.16 -9.65
C PRO A 141 -8.07 -43.20 -10.46
N TYR A 142 -6.93 -42.82 -9.89
CA TYR A 142 -5.98 -41.82 -10.38
C TYR A 142 -6.51 -40.38 -10.41
N ILE A 143 -7.74 -40.14 -10.85
CA ILE A 143 -8.36 -38.81 -10.84
C ILE A 143 -8.63 -38.34 -9.39
N ARG A 144 -9.11 -39.23 -8.52
CA ARG A 144 -9.26 -38.92 -7.09
C ARG A 144 -7.92 -38.58 -6.44
N GLU A 145 -6.86 -39.33 -6.74
CA GLU A 145 -5.52 -39.06 -6.22
C GLU A 145 -5.00 -37.73 -6.73
N MET A 146 -5.24 -37.38 -8.01
CA MET A 146 -4.89 -36.08 -8.57
C MET A 146 -5.55 -34.95 -7.79
N ILE A 147 -6.85 -35.05 -7.53
CA ILE A 147 -7.61 -34.06 -6.75
C ILE A 147 -7.01 -33.94 -5.34
N LEU A 148 -6.75 -35.06 -4.66
CA LEU A 148 -6.21 -35.07 -3.30
C LEU A 148 -4.79 -34.50 -3.23
N VAL A 149 -3.92 -34.84 -4.19
CA VAL A 149 -2.54 -34.33 -4.28
C VAL A 149 -2.53 -32.82 -4.47
N TYR A 150 -3.37 -32.32 -5.39
CA TYR A 150 -3.56 -30.88 -5.58
C TYR A 150 -4.04 -30.21 -4.29
N LEU A 151 -5.11 -30.74 -3.69
CA LEU A 151 -5.75 -30.11 -2.55
C LEU A 151 -4.83 -30.11 -1.32
N ALA A 152 -4.13 -31.21 -1.06
CA ALA A 152 -3.12 -31.30 -0.01
C ALA A 152 -1.97 -30.31 -0.24
N GLY A 153 -1.40 -30.27 -1.44
CA GLY A 153 -0.30 -29.36 -1.79
C GLY A 153 -0.70 -27.88 -1.65
N HIS A 154 -1.93 -27.55 -2.03
CA HIS A 154 -2.47 -26.21 -1.88
C HIS A 154 -2.71 -25.86 -0.40
N THR A 155 -3.36 -26.74 0.37
CA THR A 155 -3.63 -26.54 1.80
C THR A 155 -2.35 -26.37 2.62
N VAL A 156 -1.31 -27.17 2.36
CA VAL A 156 -0.01 -27.04 3.05
C VAL A 156 0.57 -25.65 2.83
N SER A 157 0.57 -25.14 1.60
CA SER A 157 1.05 -23.77 1.35
C SER A 157 0.20 -22.71 2.06
N ALA A 158 -1.12 -22.84 2.00
CA ALA A 158 -2.04 -21.87 2.59
C ALA A 158 -1.85 -21.79 4.12
N VAL A 159 -1.74 -22.94 4.80
CA VAL A 159 -1.47 -23.00 6.24
C VAL A 159 -0.12 -22.37 6.57
N MET A 160 0.93 -22.74 5.84
CA MET A 160 2.28 -22.23 6.07
C MET A 160 2.35 -20.71 5.88
N VAL A 161 1.85 -20.19 4.76
CA VAL A 161 1.85 -18.74 4.48
C VAL A 161 1.01 -18.01 5.52
N THR A 162 -0.17 -18.50 5.87
CA THR A 162 -1.03 -17.91 6.91
C THR A 162 -0.32 -17.85 8.25
N ALA A 163 0.26 -18.96 8.71
CA ALA A 163 0.92 -19.04 10.01
C ALA A 163 2.13 -18.10 10.10
N LEU A 164 2.93 -18.02 9.03
CA LEU A 164 4.08 -17.11 8.99
C LEU A 164 3.65 -15.64 8.94
N CYS A 165 2.71 -15.29 8.05
CA CYS A 165 2.19 -13.93 7.95
C CYS A 165 1.54 -13.46 9.25
N TRP A 166 0.80 -14.34 9.92
CA TRP A 166 0.19 -14.06 11.22
C TRP A 166 1.22 -13.86 12.34
N ARG A 167 2.25 -14.70 12.40
CA ARG A 167 3.34 -14.55 13.38
C ARG A 167 4.10 -13.24 13.16
N TRP A 168 4.29 -12.81 11.91
CA TRP A 168 4.99 -11.57 11.60
C TRP A 168 4.12 -10.34 11.80
N SER A 169 2.83 -10.40 11.49
CA SER A 169 1.91 -9.27 11.67
C SER A 169 1.84 -8.81 13.12
N ARG A 170 2.06 -9.70 14.08
CA ARG A 170 2.17 -9.40 15.51
C ARG A 170 3.46 -8.64 15.88
N LYS A 171 4.50 -8.68 15.05
CA LYS A 171 5.83 -8.08 15.31
C LYS A 171 6.08 -6.77 14.56
N VAL A 172 5.24 -6.42 13.58
CA VAL A 172 5.40 -5.21 12.77
C VAL A 172 4.26 -4.22 13.01
N THR A 173 4.51 -2.93 12.76
CA THR A 173 3.51 -1.86 12.94
C THR A 173 3.17 -1.17 11.61
N ARG A 174 2.05 -0.42 11.58
CA ARG A 174 1.58 0.40 10.45
C ARG A 174 1.25 -0.40 9.17
N TRP A 175 1.60 0.14 7.99
CA TRP A 175 1.23 -0.37 6.66
C TRP A 175 1.71 -1.80 6.40
N LEU A 176 2.86 -2.19 6.97
CA LEU A 176 3.38 -3.54 6.84
C LEU A 176 2.50 -4.56 7.55
N ARG A 177 1.97 -4.21 8.74
CA ARG A 177 0.98 -5.03 9.45
C ARG A 177 -0.32 -5.12 8.67
N ALA A 178 -0.80 -4.01 8.10
CA ALA A 178 -2.02 -4.01 7.29
C ALA A 178 -1.90 -4.97 6.09
N GLY A 179 -0.80 -4.91 5.32
CA GLY A 179 -0.57 -5.83 4.20
C GLY A 179 -0.51 -7.31 4.62
N LEU A 180 0.18 -7.62 5.73
CA LEU A 180 0.24 -8.98 6.27
C LEU A 180 -1.12 -9.48 6.79
N VAL A 181 -1.94 -8.61 7.39
CA VAL A 181 -3.29 -8.98 7.83
C VAL A 181 -4.19 -9.25 6.62
N VAL A 182 -4.13 -8.42 5.58
CA VAL A 182 -4.86 -8.67 4.32
C VAL A 182 -4.45 -10.01 3.70
N LEU A 183 -3.16 -10.36 3.72
CA LEU A 183 -2.67 -11.68 3.31
C LEU A 183 -3.28 -12.80 4.15
N VAL A 184 -3.25 -12.68 5.47
CA VAL A 184 -3.84 -13.69 6.37
C VAL A 184 -5.32 -13.91 6.06
N VAL A 185 -6.10 -12.83 5.90
CA VAL A 185 -7.52 -12.94 5.56
C VAL A 185 -7.71 -13.61 4.19
N GLY A 186 -6.94 -13.22 3.17
CA GLY A 186 -6.98 -13.82 1.84
C GLY A 186 -6.69 -15.33 1.86
N PHE A 187 -5.64 -15.75 2.58
CA PHE A 187 -5.30 -17.17 2.70
C PHE A 187 -6.27 -17.96 3.59
N LEU A 188 -6.87 -17.35 4.62
CA LEU A 188 -7.92 -18.00 5.41
C LEU A 188 -9.18 -18.25 4.57
N LEU A 189 -9.55 -17.31 3.69
CA LEU A 189 -10.65 -17.52 2.74
C LEU A 189 -10.34 -18.67 1.76
N ASN A 190 -9.11 -18.73 1.23
CA ASN A 190 -8.67 -19.87 0.42
C ASN A 190 -8.68 -21.18 1.19
N LEU A 191 -8.30 -21.18 2.47
CA LEU A 191 -8.35 -22.36 3.32
C LEU A 191 -9.79 -22.81 3.57
N GLY A 192 -10.71 -21.88 3.81
CA GLY A 192 -12.14 -22.17 3.93
C GLY A 192 -12.72 -22.79 2.66
N PHE A 193 -12.34 -22.28 1.49
CA PHE A 193 -12.68 -22.89 0.21
C PHE A 193 -12.11 -24.31 0.05
N GLY A 194 -10.84 -24.52 0.40
CA GLY A 194 -10.20 -25.84 0.36
C GLY A 194 -10.87 -26.85 1.31
N ILE A 195 -11.25 -26.42 2.51
CA ILE A 195 -12.00 -27.23 3.47
C ILE A 195 -13.38 -27.59 2.91
N ALA A 196 -14.09 -26.63 2.30
CA ALA A 196 -15.38 -26.92 1.66
C ALA A 196 -15.25 -27.94 0.51
N LYS A 197 -14.18 -27.85 -0.29
CA LYS A 197 -13.84 -28.85 -1.32
C LYS A 197 -13.58 -30.23 -0.71
N PHE A 198 -12.77 -30.33 0.35
CA PHE A 198 -12.56 -31.59 1.07
C PHE A 198 -13.87 -32.17 1.60
N ILE A 199 -14.72 -31.34 2.22
CA ILE A 199 -16.02 -31.77 2.74
C ILE A 199 -16.91 -32.29 1.60
N ALA A 200 -16.93 -31.63 0.44
CA ALA A 200 -17.72 -32.08 -0.70
C ALA A 200 -17.22 -33.44 -1.26
N VAL A 201 -15.91 -33.63 -1.36
CA VAL A 201 -15.29 -34.89 -1.78
C VAL A 201 -15.60 -36.02 -0.79
N ILE A 202 -15.43 -35.76 0.52
CA ILE A 202 -15.70 -36.74 1.58
C ILE A 202 -17.20 -37.05 1.66
N ALA A 203 -18.06 -36.05 1.54
CA ALA A 203 -19.51 -36.24 1.55
C ALA A 203 -19.95 -37.17 0.41
N ARG A 204 -19.35 -37.00 -0.78
CA ARG A 204 -19.60 -37.88 -1.92
C ARG A 204 -19.18 -39.33 -1.64
N TRP A 205 -18.06 -39.55 -0.96
CA TRP A 205 -17.64 -40.90 -0.52
C TRP A 205 -18.61 -41.52 0.49
N THR A 206 -19.33 -40.70 1.27
CA THR A 206 -20.37 -41.15 2.21
C THR A 206 -21.78 -41.22 1.61
N GLY A 207 -21.95 -41.00 0.31
CA GLY A 207 -23.25 -41.03 -0.38
C GLY A 207 -24.12 -39.78 -0.21
N ASN A 208 -23.60 -38.71 0.41
CA ASN A 208 -24.30 -37.44 0.58
C ASN A 208 -23.95 -36.46 -0.55
N ASN A 209 -24.94 -35.69 -1.03
CA ASN A 209 -24.75 -34.73 -2.10
C ASN A 209 -24.73 -33.28 -1.60
N LEU A 210 -23.54 -32.72 -1.40
CA LEU A 210 -23.32 -31.31 -1.00
C LEU A 210 -22.95 -30.40 -2.17
N ASP A 211 -23.20 -30.81 -3.42
CA ASP A 211 -22.81 -30.09 -4.65
C ASP A 211 -23.31 -28.63 -4.68
N VAL A 212 -24.44 -28.31 -4.04
CA VAL A 212 -25.01 -26.96 -3.98
C VAL A 212 -24.11 -25.96 -3.23
N TRP A 213 -23.41 -26.41 -2.18
CA TRP A 213 -22.47 -25.55 -1.42
C TRP A 213 -21.16 -25.31 -2.18
N SER A 214 -20.68 -26.34 -2.89
CA SER A 214 -19.49 -26.29 -3.74
C SER A 214 -19.68 -25.40 -4.98
N THR A 215 -20.89 -25.38 -5.55
CA THR A 215 -21.15 -24.74 -6.86
C THR A 215 -21.58 -23.27 -6.74
N SER A 216 -22.29 -22.89 -5.66
CA SER A 216 -22.93 -21.57 -5.56
C SER A 216 -22.19 -20.57 -4.66
N ILE A 217 -21.56 -21.01 -3.57
CA ILE A 217 -20.91 -20.14 -2.59
C ILE A 217 -19.39 -20.08 -2.80
N ALA A 218 -18.81 -21.16 -3.33
CA ALA A 218 -17.37 -21.31 -3.45
C ALA A 218 -16.70 -20.38 -4.49
N PRO A 219 -17.28 -20.12 -5.69
CA PRO A 219 -16.64 -19.26 -6.70
C PRO A 219 -16.47 -17.78 -6.32
N PRO A 220 -17.47 -17.11 -5.69
CA PRO A 220 -17.29 -15.73 -5.21
C PRO A 220 -16.25 -15.63 -4.09
N VAL A 221 -16.24 -16.60 -3.16
CA VAL A 221 -15.28 -16.63 -2.04
C VAL A 221 -13.86 -16.88 -2.53
N ALA A 222 -13.67 -17.78 -3.49
CA ALA A 222 -12.36 -18.01 -4.12
C ALA A 222 -11.88 -16.76 -4.87
N SER A 223 -12.77 -16.09 -5.60
CA SER A 223 -12.44 -14.86 -6.33
C SER A 223 -12.05 -13.73 -5.38
N ALA A 224 -12.79 -13.54 -4.30
CA ALA A 224 -12.46 -12.59 -3.25
C ALA A 224 -11.15 -12.96 -2.55
N GLY A 225 -10.95 -14.23 -2.18
CA GLY A 225 -9.73 -14.74 -1.55
C GLY A 225 -8.48 -14.49 -2.40
N ALA A 226 -8.56 -14.75 -3.71
CA ALA A 226 -7.46 -14.51 -4.63
C ALA A 226 -7.18 -13.01 -4.88
N LEU A 227 -8.22 -12.17 -4.94
CA LEU A 227 -8.06 -10.71 -4.99
C LEU A 227 -7.40 -10.17 -3.71
N LEU A 228 -7.91 -10.55 -2.53
CA LEU A 228 -7.31 -10.16 -1.25
C LEU A 228 -5.87 -10.65 -1.13
N THR A 229 -5.58 -11.88 -1.54
CA THR A 229 -4.22 -12.43 -1.51
C THR A 229 -3.29 -11.61 -2.41
N THR A 230 -3.73 -11.26 -3.61
CA THR A 230 -2.94 -10.44 -4.52
C THR A 230 -2.70 -9.04 -3.96
N VAL A 231 -3.75 -8.35 -3.52
CA VAL A 231 -3.64 -7.02 -2.89
C VAL A 231 -2.73 -7.07 -1.66
N GLY A 232 -2.86 -8.13 -0.86
CA GLY A 232 -2.04 -8.39 0.32
C GLY A 232 -0.56 -8.56 -0.02
N PHE A 233 -0.19 -9.13 -1.17
CA PHE A 233 1.19 -9.21 -1.60
C PHE A 233 1.72 -7.88 -2.16
N LEU A 234 0.89 -7.10 -2.87
CA LEU A 234 1.30 -5.80 -3.39
C LEU A 234 1.47 -4.73 -2.32
N LEU A 235 0.60 -4.72 -1.29
CA LEU A 235 0.58 -3.69 -0.24
C LEU A 235 1.94 -3.51 0.48
N PRO A 236 2.59 -4.57 1.00
CA PRO A 236 3.89 -4.47 1.66
C PRO A 236 5.03 -3.99 0.74
N LEU A 237 4.97 -4.34 -0.54
CA LEU A 237 5.96 -3.94 -1.55
C LEU A 237 5.82 -2.46 -1.93
N MET A 238 4.60 -1.92 -1.84
CA MET A 238 4.33 -0.51 -2.09
C MET A 238 4.40 0.33 -0.81
N ALA A 239 4.47 -0.30 0.37
CA ALA A 239 4.43 0.39 1.66
C ALA A 239 5.46 1.52 1.82
N PRO A 240 6.75 1.38 1.40
CA PRO A 240 7.71 2.48 1.49
C PRO A 240 7.31 3.70 0.63
N ARG A 241 6.87 3.44 -0.61
CA ARG A 241 6.42 4.49 -1.54
C ARG A 241 5.12 5.13 -1.09
N LEU A 242 4.20 4.35 -0.54
CA LEU A 242 2.94 4.82 0.04
C LEU A 242 3.20 5.67 1.28
N SER A 243 4.13 5.29 2.16
CA SER A 243 4.50 6.11 3.31
C SER A 243 5.15 7.42 2.89
N GLU A 244 6.10 7.40 1.95
CA GLU A 244 6.74 8.61 1.43
C GLU A 244 5.71 9.55 0.76
N THR A 245 4.81 8.99 -0.07
CA THR A 245 3.76 9.76 -0.73
C THR A 245 2.75 10.32 0.26
N TRP A 246 2.38 9.55 1.29
CA TRP A 246 1.46 9.98 2.33
C TRP A 246 2.06 11.08 3.21
N ASP A 247 3.33 10.94 3.60
CA ASP A 247 4.04 11.94 4.37
C ASP A 247 4.23 13.23 3.55
N ALA A 248 4.55 13.11 2.25
CA ALA A 248 4.58 14.24 1.33
C ALA A 248 3.18 14.89 1.16
N TRP A 249 2.11 14.10 1.05
CA TRP A 249 0.75 14.62 0.95
C TRP A 249 0.32 15.36 2.22
N ARG A 250 0.65 14.78 3.38
CA ARG A 250 0.38 15.36 4.69
C ARG A 250 1.15 16.67 4.87
N ALA A 251 2.42 16.71 4.48
CA ALA A 251 3.22 17.93 4.47
C ALA A 251 2.61 18.98 3.52
N TYR A 252 2.24 18.59 2.29
CA TYR A 252 1.59 19.48 1.33
C TYR A 252 0.28 20.09 1.86
N ARG A 253 -0.55 19.26 2.50
CA ARG A 253 -1.79 19.66 3.17
C ARG A 253 -1.55 20.60 4.34
N TRP A 254 -0.53 20.31 5.16
CA TRP A 254 -0.21 21.08 6.36
C TRP A 254 0.43 22.42 6.07
N LEU A 255 1.20 22.54 4.98
CA LEU A 255 1.69 23.82 4.44
C LEU A 255 0.59 24.63 3.74
N GLY A 256 -0.60 24.02 3.58
CA GLY A 256 -1.81 24.57 2.97
C GLY A 256 -2.21 25.97 3.43
N PRO A 257 -2.46 26.16 4.74
CA PRO A 257 -2.94 27.42 5.31
C PRO A 257 -1.95 28.56 5.18
N LEU A 258 -0.71 28.38 5.64
CA LEU A 258 0.31 29.43 5.64
C LEU A 258 0.66 29.89 4.21
N TRP A 259 0.72 28.96 3.26
CA TRP A 259 0.91 29.30 1.85
C TRP A 259 -0.19 30.17 1.24
N ARG A 260 -1.47 29.93 1.59
CA ARG A 260 -2.58 30.70 1.01
C ARG A 260 -2.54 32.15 1.46
N GLU A 261 -2.20 32.37 2.73
CA GLU A 261 -2.13 33.70 3.34
C GLU A 261 -0.91 34.47 2.85
N LEU A 262 0.27 33.83 2.79
CA LEU A 262 1.47 34.43 2.20
C LEU A 262 1.28 34.80 0.72
N ARG A 263 0.61 33.93 -0.06
CA ARG A 263 0.36 34.21 -1.48
C ARG A 263 -0.63 35.37 -1.68
N ALA A 264 -1.62 35.52 -0.80
CA ALA A 264 -2.59 36.60 -0.89
C ALA A 264 -1.93 37.98 -0.67
N THR A 265 -0.94 38.06 0.22
CA THR A 265 -0.22 39.31 0.52
C THR A 265 0.90 39.62 -0.47
N SER A 266 1.47 38.61 -1.15
CA SER A 266 2.62 38.77 -2.06
C SER A 266 2.27 39.21 -3.50
N SER A 267 1.14 39.87 -3.73
CA SER A 267 0.55 40.13 -5.07
C SER A 267 1.41 40.98 -6.04
N GLY A 268 2.66 41.34 -5.68
CA GLY A 268 3.57 42.14 -6.51
C GLY A 268 4.91 41.51 -6.93
N SER A 269 5.46 40.49 -6.24
CA SER A 269 6.92 40.24 -6.34
C SER A 269 7.40 38.79 -6.47
N THR A 270 6.54 37.79 -6.66
CA THR A 270 7.01 36.40 -6.85
C THR A 270 6.58 35.81 -8.19
N VAL A 271 7.58 35.54 -9.05
CA VAL A 271 7.43 34.75 -10.26
C VAL A 271 7.00 33.34 -9.85
N SER A 272 5.69 33.10 -9.88
CA SER A 272 5.18 31.75 -9.64
C SER A 272 5.59 30.87 -10.82
N LEU A 273 6.62 30.03 -10.63
CA LEU A 273 6.91 28.96 -11.58
C LEU A 273 5.67 28.05 -11.62
N ARG A 274 4.95 28.08 -12.75
CA ARG A 274 3.78 27.21 -12.97
C ARG A 274 4.26 25.78 -13.14
N LEU A 275 4.33 25.04 -12.04
CA LEU A 275 4.57 23.60 -12.08
C LEU A 275 3.46 22.92 -12.90
N SER A 276 3.85 22.04 -13.82
CA SER A 276 2.93 21.21 -14.59
C SER A 276 2.01 20.41 -13.66
N ARG A 277 0.74 20.21 -14.05
CA ARG A 277 -0.21 19.35 -13.30
C ARG A 277 0.23 17.88 -13.21
N TRP A 278 1.29 17.49 -13.91
CA TRP A 278 1.88 16.16 -13.89
C TRP A 278 3.15 16.05 -13.02
N SER A 279 3.59 17.14 -12.39
CA SER A 279 4.71 17.13 -11.45
C SER A 279 4.45 16.22 -10.25
N SER A 280 5.48 15.49 -9.80
CA SER A 280 5.41 14.60 -8.64
C SER A 280 5.04 15.36 -7.36
N LEU A 281 4.38 14.68 -6.42
CA LEU A 281 3.94 15.28 -5.17
C LEU A 281 5.10 15.81 -4.32
N ASP A 282 6.23 15.09 -4.31
CA ASP A 282 7.43 15.50 -3.57
C ASP A 282 8.10 16.75 -4.17
N LEU A 283 8.09 16.89 -5.50
CA LEU A 283 8.53 18.11 -6.17
C LEU A 283 7.63 19.30 -5.82
N ARG A 284 6.31 19.08 -5.71
CA ARG A 284 5.37 20.14 -5.29
C ARG A 284 5.54 20.53 -3.84
N VAL A 285 5.82 19.57 -2.95
CA VAL A 285 6.13 19.85 -1.54
C VAL A 285 7.39 20.70 -1.46
N THR A 286 8.47 20.27 -2.11
CA THR A 286 9.76 20.95 -2.10
C THR A 286 9.66 22.37 -2.66
N HIS A 287 8.95 22.56 -3.78
CA HIS A 287 8.70 23.88 -4.33
C HIS A 287 7.85 24.76 -3.40
N ARG A 288 6.84 24.18 -2.73
CA ARG A 288 6.01 24.92 -1.78
C ARG A 288 6.81 25.33 -0.55
N GLU A 289 7.72 24.49 -0.08
CA GLU A 289 8.64 24.81 1.01
C GLU A 289 9.58 25.95 0.63
N ALA A 290 10.27 25.83 -0.52
CA ALA A 290 11.17 26.87 -1.00
C ALA A 290 10.45 28.22 -1.13
N ALA A 291 9.29 28.24 -1.77
CA ALA A 291 8.52 29.47 -1.96
C ALA A 291 8.02 30.08 -0.63
N ILE A 292 7.70 29.25 0.38
CA ILE A 292 7.36 29.75 1.73
C ILE A 292 8.60 30.38 2.37
N TYR A 293 9.76 29.73 2.29
CA TYR A 293 11.00 30.29 2.85
C TYR A 293 11.38 31.61 2.17
N ASP A 294 11.28 31.69 0.84
CA ASP A 294 11.54 32.93 0.09
C ASP A 294 10.61 34.07 0.55
N MET A 295 9.31 33.79 0.72
CA MET A 295 8.35 34.77 1.22
C MET A 295 8.62 35.19 2.67
N LEU A 296 9.00 34.24 3.54
CA LEU A 296 9.37 34.54 4.92
C LEU A 296 10.65 35.38 5.01
N LEU A 297 11.59 35.19 4.08
CA LEU A 297 12.82 35.97 4.00
C LEU A 297 12.54 37.42 3.57
N VAL A 298 11.57 37.63 2.68
CA VAL A 298 11.07 38.98 2.34
C VAL A 298 10.37 39.64 3.53
N LEU A 299 9.67 38.86 4.37
CA LEU A 299 8.97 39.37 5.56
C LEU A 299 9.88 39.59 6.77
N ALA A 300 11.09 39.01 6.75
CA ALA A 300 12.01 39.04 7.89
C ALA A 300 12.26 40.43 8.49
N PRO A 301 12.44 41.51 7.69
CA PRO A 301 12.65 42.87 8.22
C PRO A 301 11.43 43.48 8.94
N TYR A 302 10.26 42.85 8.83
CA TYR A 302 9.00 43.31 9.42
C TYR A 302 8.55 42.43 10.58
N PHE A 303 9.39 41.51 11.05
CA PHE A 303 9.07 40.63 12.17
C PHE A 303 9.20 41.35 13.51
N ASP A 304 8.08 41.45 14.23
CA ASP A 304 8.05 41.97 15.59
C ASP A 304 8.44 40.89 16.60
N THR A 305 9.66 41.01 17.14
CA THR A 305 10.18 40.07 18.15
C THR A 305 9.41 40.17 19.47
N THR A 306 8.80 41.31 19.77
CA THR A 306 7.98 41.48 20.98
C THR A 306 6.65 40.74 20.88
N ALA A 307 6.05 40.66 19.68
CA ALA A 307 4.91 39.81 19.41
C ALA A 307 5.25 38.32 19.58
N ARG A 308 6.46 37.90 19.17
CA ARG A 308 6.95 36.52 19.39
C ARG A 308 7.03 36.18 20.87
N VAL A 309 7.68 37.02 21.68
CA VAL A 309 7.83 36.79 23.14
C VAL A 309 6.48 36.72 23.82
N ARG A 310 5.57 37.67 23.57
CA ARG A 310 4.21 37.65 24.13
C ARG A 310 3.43 36.38 23.77
N ALA A 311 3.57 35.91 22.53
CA ALA A 311 2.90 34.70 22.09
C ALA A 311 3.52 33.42 22.69
N TYR A 312 4.82 33.43 22.97
CA TYR A 312 5.51 32.35 23.67
C TYR A 312 4.99 32.22 25.11
N ASP A 313 4.98 33.32 25.86
CA ASP A 313 4.51 33.34 27.25
C ASP A 313 3.03 32.93 27.33
N ALA A 314 2.19 33.49 26.45
CA ALA A 314 0.77 33.14 26.37
C ALA A 314 0.49 31.68 25.95
N ALA A 315 1.46 31.00 25.34
CA ALA A 315 1.37 29.57 25.02
C ALA A 315 1.80 28.70 26.21
N LEU A 316 2.84 29.12 26.96
CA LEU A 316 3.25 28.47 28.20
C LEU A 316 2.17 28.55 29.29
N GLU A 317 1.54 29.71 29.46
CA GLU A 317 0.41 29.90 30.38
C GLU A 317 -0.77 28.97 30.08
N ARG A 318 -0.92 28.57 28.81
CA ARG A 318 -1.93 27.60 28.36
C ARG A 318 -1.47 26.14 28.47
N GLY A 319 -0.38 25.88 29.20
CA GLY A 319 0.15 24.55 29.47
C GLY A 319 0.79 23.87 28.25
N LYS A 320 1.27 24.63 27.26
CA LYS A 320 2.05 24.06 26.15
C LYS A 320 3.49 23.79 26.59
N SER A 321 4.10 22.75 26.00
CA SER A 321 5.52 22.51 26.19
C SER A 321 6.33 23.66 25.58
N ALA A 322 7.56 23.89 26.06
CA ALA A 322 8.44 24.92 25.51
C ALA A 322 8.63 24.79 23.99
N GLU A 323 8.74 23.55 23.48
CA GLU A 323 8.88 23.29 22.05
C GLU A 323 7.62 23.65 21.24
N ASP A 324 6.42 23.39 21.78
CA ASP A 324 5.17 23.79 21.13
C ASP A 324 4.91 25.30 21.26
N ALA A 325 5.32 25.91 22.37
CA ALA A 325 5.22 27.34 22.60
C ALA A 325 6.06 28.13 21.59
N GLU A 326 7.29 27.68 21.31
CA GLU A 326 8.14 28.31 20.29
C GLU A 326 7.50 28.26 18.89
N VAL A 327 6.97 27.11 18.50
CA VAL A 327 6.25 26.95 17.23
C VAL A 327 5.05 27.91 17.12
N ILE A 328 4.30 28.06 18.22
CA ILE A 328 3.15 28.97 18.28
C ILE A 328 3.60 30.43 18.21
N ALA A 329 4.69 30.77 18.89
CA ALA A 329 5.26 32.11 18.91
C ALA A 329 5.71 32.57 17.52
N VAL A 330 6.45 31.72 16.80
CA VAL A 330 6.86 31.97 15.41
C VAL A 330 5.64 32.14 14.50
N ALA A 331 4.64 31.27 14.63
CA ALA A 331 3.40 31.39 13.85
C ALA A 331 2.64 32.70 14.15
N ALA A 332 2.64 33.16 15.40
CA ALA A 332 1.96 34.38 15.82
C ALA A 332 2.68 35.63 15.29
N MET A 333 4.01 35.64 15.33
CA MET A 333 4.85 36.70 14.76
C MET A 333 4.57 36.86 13.26
N VAL A 334 4.58 35.76 12.49
CA VAL A 334 4.25 35.79 11.05
C VAL A 334 2.83 36.30 10.81
N ALA A 335 1.86 35.90 11.65
CA ALA A 335 0.48 36.36 11.51
C ALA A 335 0.30 37.85 11.82
N ALA A 336 0.99 38.36 12.85
CA ALA A 336 0.98 39.77 13.21
C ALA A 336 1.57 40.63 12.09
N THR A 337 2.73 40.23 11.54
CA THR A 337 3.37 40.92 10.41
C THR A 337 2.49 40.92 9.16
N LEU A 338 1.85 39.79 8.83
CA LEU A 338 0.93 39.73 7.69
C LEU A 338 -0.31 40.61 7.87
N HIS A 339 -0.79 40.77 9.10
CA HIS A 339 -1.96 41.59 9.41
C HIS A 339 -1.65 43.09 9.43
N ALA A 340 -0.52 43.49 10.01
CA ALA A 340 -0.07 44.88 10.00
C ALA A 340 0.22 45.39 8.58
N GLY A 341 0.55 44.45 7.68
CA GLY A 341 0.87 44.73 6.29
C GLY A 341 2.26 45.37 6.14
N LEU A 342 2.83 45.32 4.94
CA LEU A 342 4.13 45.91 4.61
C LEU A 342 4.17 47.46 4.66
N ARG A 343 3.15 48.09 5.27
CA ARG A 343 3.01 49.54 5.39
C ARG A 343 3.69 50.10 6.65
N GLN A 344 4.04 49.24 7.61
CA GLN A 344 4.88 49.63 8.74
C GLN A 344 6.33 49.84 8.28
N GLU A 345 7.03 50.80 8.88
CA GLU A 345 8.46 50.94 8.65
C GLU A 345 9.19 49.66 9.09
N PRO A 346 10.21 49.22 8.32
CA PRO A 346 11.04 48.10 8.74
C PRO A 346 11.53 48.33 10.16
N HIS A 347 11.40 47.34 11.04
CA HIS A 347 11.95 47.48 12.37
C HIS A 347 13.48 47.54 12.25
N PRO A 348 14.15 48.56 12.83
CA PRO A 348 15.60 48.60 12.84
C PRO A 348 16.07 47.45 13.74
N HIS A 349 16.40 46.31 13.12
CA HIS A 349 17.10 45.25 13.79
C HIS A 349 18.51 45.75 14.09
N GLU A 350 18.83 45.92 15.37
CA GLU A 350 20.21 46.08 15.83
C GLU A 350 21.02 44.89 15.25
N THR A 351 21.96 45.21 14.36
CA THR A 351 22.87 44.32 13.62
C THR A 351 22.28 43.53 12.43
N ALA A 352 22.36 44.16 11.25
CA ALA A 352 22.12 43.59 9.92
C ALA A 352 23.04 42.41 9.53
N SER A 353 23.93 41.96 10.41
CA SER A 353 24.85 40.84 10.18
C SER A 353 24.29 39.46 10.57
N ASP A 354 23.29 39.39 11.45
CA ASP A 354 22.74 38.10 11.94
C ASP A 354 21.52 37.60 11.14
N THR A 355 20.89 38.44 10.31
CA THR A 355 19.71 38.07 9.50
C THR A 355 20.06 37.47 8.13
N SER A 356 21.34 37.16 7.87
CA SER A 356 21.70 36.29 6.76
C SER A 356 21.20 34.86 7.07
N GLY A 357 20.73 34.12 6.07
CA GLY A 357 20.24 32.73 6.07
C GLY A 357 20.18 31.92 7.40
N PRO A 358 21.30 31.72 8.11
CA PRO A 358 21.35 31.09 9.43
C PRO A 358 20.45 31.72 10.53
N GLY A 359 20.32 33.05 10.66
CA GLY A 359 19.51 33.65 11.73
C GLY A 359 18.00 33.50 11.54
N LEU A 360 17.52 33.58 10.29
CA LEU A 360 16.13 33.27 9.93
C LEU A 360 15.83 31.77 10.10
N SER A 361 16.78 30.90 9.76
CA SER A 361 16.65 29.45 10.00
C SER A 361 16.66 29.10 11.50
N ALA A 362 17.36 29.87 12.33
CA ALA A 362 17.32 29.74 13.78
C ALA A 362 15.99 30.26 14.36
N ALA A 363 15.47 31.38 13.84
CA ALA A 363 14.22 31.99 14.28
C ALA A 363 12.95 31.24 13.81
N ILE A 364 12.98 30.62 12.63
CA ILE A 364 11.82 29.91 12.04
C ILE A 364 11.95 28.38 12.21
N GLY A 365 13.10 27.88 12.64
CA GLY A 365 13.41 26.46 12.74
C GLY A 365 13.71 25.84 11.38
N SER A 366 14.86 25.15 11.26
CA SER A 366 15.25 24.47 10.04
C SER A 366 14.55 23.11 9.92
N GLY A 367 13.82 22.90 8.82
CA GLY A 367 13.34 21.59 8.39
C GLY A 367 11.83 21.46 8.15
N ARG A 368 11.50 20.64 7.13
CA ARG A 368 10.15 20.29 6.64
C ARG A 368 9.11 20.03 7.75
N ARG A 369 9.52 19.34 8.83
CA ARG A 369 8.63 19.01 9.96
C ARG A 369 8.32 20.22 10.84
N HIS A 370 9.27 21.12 11.04
CA HIS A 370 9.09 22.33 11.84
C HIS A 370 8.17 23.31 11.11
N LEU A 371 8.42 23.56 9.83
CA LEU A 371 7.57 24.44 9.01
C LEU A 371 6.12 23.94 8.93
N ALA A 372 5.91 22.63 8.85
CA ALA A 372 4.58 22.04 8.91
C ALA A 372 3.88 22.24 10.27
N ARG A 373 4.63 22.21 11.39
CA ARG A 373 4.10 22.51 12.73
C ARG A 373 3.74 24.00 12.86
N VAL A 374 4.58 24.90 12.37
CA VAL A 374 4.31 26.35 12.32
C VAL A 374 3.07 26.63 11.49
N SER A 375 2.95 26.09 10.29
CA SER A 375 1.77 26.28 9.43
C SER A 375 0.48 25.72 10.06
N ARG A 376 0.57 24.63 10.83
CA ARG A 376 -0.59 24.10 11.58
C ARG A 376 -0.96 25.03 12.74
N ALA A 377 0.01 25.43 13.57
CA ALA A 377 -0.20 26.38 14.66
C ALA A 377 -0.78 27.70 14.13
N PHE A 378 -0.30 28.17 12.98
CA PHE A 378 -0.77 29.35 12.29
C PHE A 378 -2.27 29.30 11.95
N ALA A 379 -2.79 28.11 11.65
CA ALA A 379 -4.19 27.90 11.29
C ALA A 379 -5.11 27.61 12.48
N THR A 380 -4.60 26.98 13.54
CA THR A 380 -5.44 26.42 14.61
C THR A 380 -5.20 27.01 16.00
N SER A 381 -4.11 27.75 16.21
CA SER A 381 -3.79 28.25 17.55
C SER A 381 -4.62 29.50 17.90
N PRO A 382 -5.31 29.52 19.05
CA PRO A 382 -6.03 30.70 19.51
C PRO A 382 -5.07 31.87 19.85
N VAL A 383 -3.81 31.58 20.21
CA VAL A 383 -2.77 32.60 20.43
C VAL A 383 -2.46 33.33 19.13
N VAL A 384 -2.34 32.59 18.02
CA VAL A 384 -2.12 33.18 16.70
C VAL A 384 -3.35 33.98 16.25
N ALA A 385 -4.56 33.48 16.52
CA ALA A 385 -5.78 34.22 16.22
C ALA A 385 -5.88 35.54 17.03
N ALA A 386 -5.39 35.56 18.27
CA ALA A 386 -5.30 36.76 19.09
C ALA A 386 -4.25 37.75 18.55
N ALA A 387 -3.10 37.26 18.08
CA ALA A 387 -2.07 38.09 17.46
C ALA A 387 -2.51 38.74 16.13
N ARG A 388 -3.58 38.23 15.49
CA ARG A 388 -4.23 38.86 14.34
C ARG A 388 -5.19 39.99 14.70
N ARG A 389 -5.51 40.20 15.98
CA ARG A 389 -6.40 41.27 16.42
C ARG A 389 -5.55 42.47 16.83
N PRO A 390 -5.91 43.71 16.44
CA PRO A 390 -5.18 44.88 16.92
C PRO A 390 -5.24 44.92 18.45
N ALA A 391 -4.11 45.27 19.07
CA ALA A 391 -4.12 45.67 20.47
C ALA A 391 -5.08 46.85 20.58
N ALA A 392 -6.09 46.74 21.44
CA ALA A 392 -6.96 47.87 21.75
C ALA A 392 -6.06 49.02 22.22
N SER A 393 -6.14 50.17 21.56
CA SER A 393 -5.47 51.38 22.02
C SER A 393 -5.89 51.65 23.46
N PRO A 394 -4.96 51.92 24.39
CA PRO A 394 -5.32 52.43 25.70
C PRO A 394 -5.85 53.86 25.53
N GLU A 395 -7.15 54.00 25.27
CA GLU A 395 -7.82 55.30 25.33
C GLU A 395 -7.87 55.77 26.79
N GLY A 396 -7.06 56.80 27.08
CA GLY A 396 -7.52 57.98 27.80
C GLY A 396 -7.85 57.82 29.28
N LEU A 397 -6.82 57.68 30.13
CA LEU A 397 -6.85 58.34 31.44
C LEU A 397 -6.56 59.83 31.21
N SER A 398 -7.61 60.62 31.03
CA SER A 398 -7.56 62.08 31.19
C SER A 398 -8.54 62.48 32.28
N VAL A 399 -7.95 62.87 33.41
CA VAL A 399 -8.40 63.71 34.55
C VAL A 399 -9.89 64.03 34.67
#